data_AF-A0A813R568-F1
#
_entry.id   AF-A0A813R568-F1
#
_cell.length_a   1.000
_cell.length_b   1.000
_cell.length_c   1.000
_cell.angle_alpha   90.00
_cell.angle_beta   90.00
_cell.angle_gamma   90.00
#
_symmetry.space_group_name_H-M   'P 1'
#
loop_
_entity.id
_entity.type
_entity.pdbx_description
1 polymer ?
#
loop_
_entity_poly.entity_id
_entity_poly.type
_entity_poly.pdbx_seq_one_letter_code
_entity_poly.pdbx_strand_id
1 'polypeptide(L)'
;MAQLKEYVRKLWPPKQTYIRIPLDEVLLSHIDVHNHTLRLTKTGFLFQTYLWICRHKCLFTFIIFIGIPVLLYTFLLLLSTTQVLLPKDIRSNNIRRLLLVVAHPDDECLFFSPTLRAFQAQHNIELSLLVFSRGNHVGLGNTRARELLGSCQALNIPRERCLSLDLPNIQDNPKIWWSQQELIPIITRYIDLWSIDLLISFDRQGVSGHINHRAVGLAVREIITSGNHTKVKIAYELQSVSLLRKYSSIIDVYFVFISFLPRILRALFSSIIPFNLISSPNSSRVLLLSTPHDYMTSRTAFASHLSQYSWDRHIYLIASRYMFINELNYIEKKIVGQ
;
A
#
# COMPACT_ATOMS: atom_id res chain seq x y z
N MET A 1 42.77 -15.89 53.72
CA MET A 1 42.07 -14.66 53.27
C MET A 1 42.95 -13.64 52.54
N ALA A 2 44.26 -13.53 52.80
CA ALA A 2 45.12 -12.55 52.10
C ALA A 2 45.40 -12.93 50.62
N GLN A 3 45.68 -14.20 50.32
CA GLN A 3 45.95 -14.66 48.95
C GLN A 3 44.75 -14.55 47.98
N LEU A 4 43.51 -14.67 48.49
CA LEU A 4 42.30 -14.54 47.67
C LEU A 4 42.07 -13.09 47.21
N LYS A 5 42.42 -12.09 48.04
CA LYS A 5 42.33 -10.66 47.70
C LYS A 5 43.33 -10.25 46.62
N GLU A 6 44.49 -10.91 46.58
CA GLU A 6 45.52 -10.65 45.58
C GLU A 6 45.17 -11.27 44.22
N TYR A 7 44.56 -12.46 44.22
CA TYR A 7 44.07 -13.12 43.00
C TYR A 7 42.93 -12.33 42.32
N VAL A 8 41.99 -11.77 43.12
CA VAL A 8 40.90 -10.92 42.61
C VAL A 8 41.42 -9.60 42.02
N ARG A 9 42.49 -9.00 42.57
CA ARG A 9 43.12 -7.79 41.99
C ARG A 9 43.81 -8.03 40.65
N LYS A 10 44.34 -9.24 40.42
CA LYS A 10 44.97 -9.60 39.13
C LYS A 10 43.94 -9.87 38.04
N LEU A 11 42.78 -10.44 38.37
CA LEU A 11 41.69 -10.72 37.42
C LEU A 11 40.77 -9.52 37.16
N TRP A 12 40.70 -8.56 38.09
CA TRP A 12 39.89 -7.36 37.96
C TRP A 12 40.68 -6.12 38.41
N PRO A 13 41.54 -5.56 37.56
CA PRO A 13 42.24 -4.32 37.90
C PRO A 13 41.21 -3.21 38.14
N PRO A 14 41.42 -2.35 39.16
CA PRO A 14 40.54 -1.21 39.38
C PRO A 14 40.51 -0.38 38.09
N LYS A 15 39.30 -0.10 37.60
CA LYS A 15 39.05 0.68 36.39
C LYS A 15 40.02 1.86 36.37
N GLN A 16 40.83 1.94 35.32
CA GLN A 16 41.49 3.19 34.96
C GLN A 16 40.43 4.28 35.08
N THR A 17 40.71 5.27 35.91
CA THR A 17 40.06 6.56 35.86
C THR A 17 40.14 7.00 34.41
N TYR A 18 39.03 6.88 33.68
CA TYR A 18 38.84 7.62 32.46
C TYR A 18 39.01 9.06 32.86
N ILE A 19 40.14 9.64 32.48
CA ILE A 19 40.31 11.09 32.44
C ILE A 19 39.12 11.56 31.61
N ARG A 20 38.16 12.24 32.25
CA ARG A 20 37.21 13.08 31.54
C ARG A 20 38.06 14.18 30.94
N ILE A 21 38.54 13.95 29.73
CA ILE A 21 39.03 15.03 28.89
C ILE A 21 37.77 15.85 28.58
N PRO A 22 37.70 17.14 28.98
CA PRO A 22 36.66 18.02 28.48
C PRO A 22 36.75 17.97 26.96
N LEU A 23 35.65 17.69 26.25
CA LEU A 23 35.64 17.62 24.78
C LEU A 23 36.10 18.94 24.12
N ASP A 24 36.17 19.98 24.92
CA ASP A 24 36.56 21.35 24.66
C ASP A 24 38.08 21.47 24.39
N GLU A 25 38.92 20.59 24.95
CA GLU A 25 40.39 20.71 24.90
C GLU A 25 41.08 19.87 23.81
N VAL A 26 40.39 18.94 23.15
CA VAL A 26 41.00 18.11 22.08
C VAL A 26 40.98 18.80 20.71
N LEU A 27 40.46 20.03 20.61
CA LEU A 27 40.18 20.68 19.32
C LEU A 27 40.81 22.07 19.18
N LEU A 28 42.05 22.25 19.66
CA LEU A 28 42.86 23.45 19.39
C LEU A 28 44.28 23.16 18.88
N SER A 29 44.58 21.95 18.40
CA SER A 29 45.82 21.72 17.64
C SER A 29 45.52 21.71 16.13
N HIS A 30 46.01 22.76 15.46
CA HIS A 30 45.90 23.10 14.02
C HIS A 30 44.88 24.18 13.66
N ILE A 31 45.00 25.34 14.32
CA ILE A 31 44.72 26.63 13.67
C ILE A 31 46.04 27.08 13.05
N ASP A 32 46.15 27.00 11.72
CA ASP A 32 47.27 27.58 10.97
C ASP A 32 47.00 29.08 10.79
N VAL A 33 47.62 29.90 11.65
CA VAL A 33 47.48 31.37 11.66
C VAL A 33 48.46 31.98 10.66
N HIS A 34 48.34 31.62 9.37
CA HIS A 34 49.08 32.34 8.34
C HIS A 34 48.36 32.69 7.05
N ASN A 35 47.03 32.61 7.02
CA ASN A 35 46.24 33.37 6.05
C ASN A 35 44.83 33.56 6.59
N HIS A 36 44.29 34.79 6.49
CA HIS A 36 42.95 35.19 6.94
C HIS A 36 41.79 34.54 6.12
N THR A 37 41.82 33.23 5.93
CA THR A 37 40.70 32.45 5.41
C THR A 37 40.30 31.43 6.46
N LEU A 38 39.17 31.68 7.12
CA LEU A 38 38.46 30.67 7.92
C LEU A 38 38.08 29.50 7.02
N ARG A 39 39.00 28.56 6.82
CA ARG A 39 38.67 27.25 6.27
C ARG A 39 38.03 26.45 7.38
N LEU A 40 36.71 26.44 7.42
CA LEU A 40 35.95 25.36 8.05
C LEU A 40 36.41 24.06 7.38
N THR A 41 37.32 23.34 8.03
CA THR A 41 37.73 22.01 7.58
C THR A 41 36.47 21.14 7.59
N LYS A 42 36.23 20.37 6.52
CA LYS A 42 35.02 19.51 6.38
C LYS A 42 34.78 18.63 7.63
N THR A 43 35.84 18.32 8.37
CA THR A 43 35.85 17.59 9.63
C THR A 43 35.15 18.33 10.78
N GLY A 44 35.32 19.64 10.92
CA GLY A 44 34.67 20.43 11.98
C GLY A 44 33.15 20.55 11.79
N PHE A 45 32.69 20.73 10.55
CA PHE A 45 31.26 20.79 10.23
C PHE A 45 30.57 19.44 10.46
N LEU A 46 31.17 18.34 9.99
CA LEU A 46 30.62 16.99 10.20
C LEU A 46 30.56 16.63 11.70
N PHE A 47 31.57 17.01 12.48
CA PHE A 47 31.62 16.76 13.92
C PHE A 47 30.58 17.58 14.70
N GLN A 48 30.43 18.88 14.39
CA GLN A 48 29.37 19.70 14.99
C GLN A 48 27.97 19.20 14.61
N THR A 49 27.78 18.76 13.37
CA THR A 49 26.52 18.16 12.91
C THR A 49 26.24 16.86 13.68
N TYR A 50 27.24 16.00 13.88
CA TYR A 50 27.12 14.77 14.67
C TYR A 50 26.75 15.05 16.13
N LEU A 51 27.39 16.03 16.78
CA LEU A 51 27.08 16.43 18.14
C LEU A 51 25.66 17.00 18.24
N TRP A 52 25.24 17.80 17.26
CA TRP A 52 23.87 18.33 17.17
C TRP A 52 22.84 17.20 17.00
N ILE A 53 23.08 16.24 16.09
CA ILE A 53 22.25 15.03 15.94
C ILE A 53 22.14 14.28 17.26
N CYS A 54 23.26 14.08 17.97
CA CYS A 54 23.27 13.40 19.26
C CYS A 54 22.48 14.13 20.35
N ARG A 55 22.42 15.47 20.30
CA ARG A 55 21.62 16.30 21.21
C ARG A 55 20.14 16.36 20.82
N HIS A 56 19.82 16.19 19.54
CA HIS A 56 18.46 16.31 19.00
C HIS A 56 17.89 14.99 18.46
N LYS A 57 18.29 13.84 19.04
CA LYS A 57 17.84 12.50 18.60
C LYS A 57 16.32 12.40 18.44
N CYS A 58 15.55 12.93 19.40
CA CYS A 58 14.08 12.91 19.33
C CYS A 58 13.53 13.69 18.13
N LEU A 59 14.12 14.85 17.80
CA LEU A 59 13.72 15.64 16.64
C LEU A 59 14.03 14.91 15.34
N PHE A 60 15.21 14.29 15.23
CA PHE A 60 15.56 13.47 14.07
C PHE A 60 14.64 12.25 13.92
N THR A 61 14.36 11.54 15.01
CA THR A 61 13.39 10.43 15.01
C THR A 61 12.02 10.92 14.54
N PHE A 62 11.53 12.04 15.05
CA PHE A 62 10.26 12.63 14.60
C PHE A 62 10.27 12.98 13.12
N ILE A 63 11.32 13.65 12.63
CA ILE A 63 11.44 14.02 11.22
C ILE A 63 11.45 12.78 10.33
N ILE A 64 12.21 11.73 10.69
CA ILE A 64 12.35 10.52 9.87
C ILE A 64 11.07 9.67 9.88
N PHE A 65 10.42 9.51 11.02
CA PHE A 65 9.28 8.60 11.12
C PHE A 65 7.92 9.28 10.89
N ILE A 66 7.84 10.60 11.00
CA ILE A 66 6.59 11.37 10.83
C ILE A 66 6.74 12.47 9.78
N GLY A 67 7.71 13.37 9.94
CA GLY A 67 7.83 14.55 9.09
C GLY A 67 8.02 14.23 7.59
N ILE A 68 9.04 13.45 7.26
CA ILE A 68 9.35 13.05 5.88
C ILE A 68 8.26 12.16 5.29
N PRO A 69 7.72 11.12 5.97
CA PRO A 69 6.62 10.34 5.43
C PRO A 69 5.40 11.19 5.09
N VAL A 70 5.00 12.11 5.97
CA VAL A 70 3.87 13.03 5.70
C VAL A 70 4.18 13.93 4.51
N LEU A 71 5.40 14.47 4.41
CA LEU A 71 5.82 15.30 3.28
C LEU A 71 5.78 14.53 1.95
N LEU A 72 6.36 13.33 1.91
CA LEU A 72 6.38 12.48 0.72
C LEU A 72 4.97 12.03 0.34
N TYR A 73 4.14 11.66 1.31
CA TYR A 73 2.76 11.26 1.08
C TYR A 73 1.95 12.41 0.49
N THR A 74 2.10 13.61 1.06
CA THR A 74 1.46 14.83 0.55
C THR A 74 1.93 15.16 -0.85
N PHE A 75 3.23 15.07 -1.12
CA PHE A 75 3.78 15.27 -2.46
C PHE A 75 3.19 14.27 -3.48
N LEU A 76 3.07 12.99 -3.11
CA LEU A 76 2.46 12.00 -3.99
C LEU A 76 0.95 12.23 -4.18
N LEU A 77 0.23 12.71 -3.16
CA LEU A 77 -1.17 13.12 -3.30
C LEU A 77 -1.34 14.24 -4.33
N LEU A 78 -0.42 15.22 -4.39
CA LEU A 78 -0.43 16.26 -5.42
C LEU A 78 -0.25 15.69 -6.84
N LEU A 79 0.40 14.53 -6.95
CA LEU A 79 0.60 13.83 -8.22
C LEU A 79 -0.48 12.77 -8.51
N SER A 80 -1.45 12.55 -7.62
CA SER A 80 -2.41 11.44 -7.68
C SER A 80 -3.28 11.41 -8.94
N THR A 81 -3.57 12.58 -9.53
CA THR A 81 -4.34 12.71 -10.76
C THR A 81 -3.46 12.79 -12.02
N THR A 82 -2.14 12.81 -11.86
CA THR A 82 -1.18 12.98 -12.98
C THR A 82 -0.85 11.65 -13.66
N GLN A 83 -0.18 11.71 -14.81
CA GLN A 83 0.26 10.51 -15.56
C GLN A 83 1.40 9.76 -14.88
N VAL A 84 1.98 10.34 -13.84
CA VAL A 84 3.06 9.72 -13.05
C VAL A 84 2.54 8.51 -12.29
N LEU A 85 1.41 8.68 -11.62
CA LEU A 85 0.82 7.68 -10.73
C LEU A 85 -0.33 6.91 -11.38
N LEU A 86 -1.05 7.55 -12.30
CA LEU A 86 -2.18 6.94 -13.01
C LEU A 86 -1.93 6.94 -14.52
N PRO A 87 -1.70 5.78 -15.16
CA PRO A 87 -1.46 5.68 -16.60
C PRO A 87 -2.54 6.35 -17.45
N LYS A 88 -2.16 6.82 -18.65
CA LYS A 88 -3.11 7.44 -19.60
C LYS A 88 -4.26 6.49 -19.95
N ASP A 89 -4.00 5.19 -20.03
CA ASP A 89 -4.98 4.18 -20.46
C ASP A 89 -6.28 4.21 -19.63
N ILE A 90 -6.18 4.44 -18.32
CA ILE A 90 -7.36 4.60 -17.46
C ILE A 90 -8.18 5.83 -17.87
N ARG A 91 -7.51 6.94 -18.22
CA ARG A 91 -8.15 8.19 -18.64
C ARG A 91 -8.65 8.15 -20.09
N SER A 92 -7.90 7.52 -21.00
CA SER A 92 -8.17 7.53 -22.44
C SER A 92 -9.19 6.47 -22.87
N ASN A 93 -9.34 5.37 -22.13
CA ASN A 93 -10.21 4.26 -22.54
C ASN A 93 -11.72 4.49 -22.26
N ASN A 94 -12.12 5.70 -21.85
CA ASN A 94 -13.50 6.06 -21.53
C ASN A 94 -14.15 4.99 -20.62
N ILE A 95 -13.45 4.67 -19.53
CA ILE A 95 -13.90 3.73 -18.51
C ILE A 95 -15.06 4.36 -17.76
N ARG A 96 -16.21 3.68 -17.73
CA ARG A 96 -17.41 4.19 -17.05
C ARG A 96 -17.92 3.26 -15.96
N ARG A 97 -17.62 1.96 -16.04
CA ARG A 97 -18.15 0.97 -15.09
C ARG A 97 -17.04 0.07 -14.58
N LEU A 98 -16.84 0.10 -13.26
CA LEU A 98 -15.84 -0.68 -12.55
C LEU A 98 -16.54 -1.81 -11.79
N LEU A 99 -16.00 -3.03 -11.91
CA LEU A 99 -16.36 -4.15 -11.05
C LEU A 99 -15.18 -4.52 -10.16
N LEU A 100 -15.39 -4.44 -8.85
CA LEU A 100 -14.53 -5.03 -7.84
C LEU A 100 -15.05 -6.43 -7.51
N VAL A 101 -14.19 -7.43 -7.63
CA VAL A 101 -14.51 -8.83 -7.28
C VAL A 101 -13.66 -9.25 -6.09
N VAL A 102 -14.31 -9.63 -4.99
CA VAL A 102 -13.67 -10.00 -3.72
C VAL A 102 -14.27 -11.28 -3.13
N ALA A 103 -13.65 -11.81 -2.09
CA ALA A 103 -14.02 -13.10 -1.52
C ALA A 103 -15.07 -12.96 -0.43
N HIS A 104 -14.88 -12.02 0.51
CA HIS A 104 -15.68 -11.89 1.73
C HIS A 104 -16.17 -10.46 1.94
N PRO A 105 -17.26 -10.27 2.71
CA PRO A 105 -17.66 -8.95 3.18
C PRO A 105 -16.59 -8.40 4.12
N ASP A 106 -16.18 -7.13 3.94
CA ASP A 106 -15.05 -6.41 4.58
C ASP A 106 -13.84 -6.21 3.66
N ASP A 107 -13.63 -7.11 2.69
CA ASP A 107 -12.52 -7.02 1.74
C ASP A 107 -12.50 -5.67 1.00
N GLU A 108 -13.68 -5.15 0.64
CA GLU A 108 -13.86 -3.93 -0.13
C GLU A 108 -13.32 -2.69 0.60
N CYS A 109 -13.47 -2.66 1.93
CA CYS A 109 -13.07 -1.53 2.75
C CYS A 109 -11.71 -1.71 3.44
N LEU A 110 -11.30 -2.97 3.70
CA LEU A 110 -9.99 -3.25 4.30
C LEU A 110 -8.84 -3.19 3.28
N PHE A 111 -9.10 -3.57 2.02
CA PHE A 111 -8.03 -3.69 1.02
C PHE A 111 -8.15 -2.69 -0.12
N PHE A 112 -9.37 -2.33 -0.51
CA PHE A 112 -9.64 -1.63 -1.77
C PHE A 112 -10.19 -0.21 -1.61
N SER A 113 -10.32 0.34 -0.40
CA SER A 113 -10.85 1.70 -0.26
C SER A 113 -10.03 2.76 -1.01
N PRO A 114 -8.68 2.82 -0.94
CA PRO A 114 -7.93 3.78 -1.76
C PRO A 114 -8.24 3.63 -3.25
N THR A 115 -8.43 2.40 -3.72
CA THR A 115 -8.82 2.11 -5.10
C THR A 115 -10.19 2.68 -5.44
N LEU A 116 -11.23 2.27 -4.71
CA LEU A 116 -12.61 2.68 -4.98
C LEU A 116 -12.76 4.20 -4.93
N ARG A 117 -12.15 4.84 -3.93
CA ARG A 117 -12.19 6.30 -3.75
C ARG A 117 -11.47 7.05 -4.85
N ALA A 118 -10.28 6.61 -5.26
CA ALA A 118 -9.53 7.27 -6.31
C ALA A 118 -10.24 7.21 -7.67
N PHE A 119 -10.83 6.06 -8.03
CA PHE A 119 -11.58 5.94 -9.28
C PHE A 119 -12.87 6.76 -9.28
N GLN A 120 -13.57 6.80 -8.15
CA GLN A 120 -14.78 7.63 -8.01
C GLN A 120 -14.47 9.13 -8.12
N ALA A 121 -13.30 9.57 -7.64
CA ALA A 121 -12.88 10.97 -7.72
C ALA A 121 -12.44 11.39 -9.14
N GLN A 122 -12.03 10.45 -9.99
CA GLN A 122 -11.39 10.80 -11.25
C GLN A 122 -12.36 11.02 -12.42
N HIS A 123 -13.49 10.35 -12.50
CA HIS A 123 -14.59 10.61 -13.45
C HIS A 123 -15.86 9.91 -12.95
N ASN A 124 -17.03 10.12 -13.60
CA ASN A 124 -18.33 9.50 -13.30
C ASN A 124 -18.35 7.97 -13.51
N ILE A 125 -17.47 7.26 -12.79
CA ILE A 125 -17.33 5.80 -12.82
C ILE A 125 -18.36 5.23 -11.85
N GLU A 126 -19.24 4.40 -12.40
CA GLU A 126 -20.20 3.65 -11.63
C GLU A 126 -19.52 2.40 -11.06
N LEU A 127 -19.52 2.29 -9.73
CA LEU A 127 -18.89 1.19 -9.02
C LEU A 127 -19.85 0.01 -8.90
N SER A 128 -19.30 -1.20 -8.96
CA SER A 128 -20.00 -2.45 -8.70
C SER A 128 -19.13 -3.35 -7.84
N LEU A 129 -19.73 -4.12 -6.94
CA LEU A 129 -19.08 -5.04 -6.03
C LEU A 129 -19.73 -6.43 -6.12
N LEU A 130 -18.90 -7.44 -6.38
CA LEU A 130 -19.27 -8.84 -6.33
C LEU A 130 -18.45 -9.54 -5.23
N VAL A 131 -19.13 -10.02 -4.20
CA VAL A 131 -18.54 -10.77 -3.09
C VAL A 131 -18.98 -12.23 -3.20
N PHE A 132 -18.01 -13.15 -3.29
CA PHE A 132 -18.28 -14.56 -3.60
C PHE A 132 -18.89 -15.39 -2.49
N SER A 133 -18.65 -15.02 -1.23
CA SER A 133 -19.22 -15.68 -0.07
C SER A 133 -19.79 -14.65 0.89
N ARG A 134 -20.80 -15.05 1.67
CA ARG A 134 -21.31 -14.25 2.78
C ARG A 134 -20.37 -14.19 3.98
N GLY A 135 -19.23 -14.88 3.93
CA GLY A 135 -18.31 -14.99 5.07
C GLY A 135 -18.94 -15.80 6.21
N ASN A 136 -19.63 -16.91 5.88
CA ASN A 136 -20.43 -17.66 6.84
C ASN A 136 -19.64 -18.69 7.67
N HIS A 137 -18.30 -18.62 7.70
CA HIS A 137 -17.46 -19.61 8.41
C HIS A 137 -17.83 -19.78 9.89
N VAL A 138 -18.35 -18.72 10.53
CA VAL A 138 -18.78 -18.70 11.93
C VAL A 138 -20.31 -18.58 12.11
N GLY A 139 -21.09 -18.81 11.05
CA GLY A 139 -22.56 -18.76 11.10
C GLY A 139 -23.18 -17.34 11.03
N LEU A 140 -22.39 -16.31 10.70
CA LEU A 140 -22.82 -14.91 10.66
C LEU A 140 -23.10 -14.36 9.25
N GLY A 141 -23.18 -15.22 8.24
CA GLY A 141 -23.23 -14.81 6.83
C GLY A 141 -24.40 -13.88 6.49
N ASN A 142 -25.61 -14.17 6.99
CA ASN A 142 -26.78 -13.31 6.77
C ASN A 142 -26.66 -11.93 7.44
N THR A 143 -25.91 -11.83 8.54
CA THR A 143 -25.60 -10.55 9.18
C THR A 143 -24.58 -9.79 8.35
N ARG A 144 -23.46 -10.43 7.99
CA ARG A 144 -22.39 -9.83 7.17
C ARG A 144 -22.87 -9.37 5.80
N ALA A 145 -23.78 -10.11 5.17
CA ALA A 145 -24.41 -9.69 3.91
C ALA A 145 -25.25 -8.41 4.05
N ARG A 146 -25.91 -8.20 5.21
CA ARG A 146 -26.64 -6.95 5.50
C ARG A 146 -25.67 -5.80 5.83
N GLU A 147 -24.64 -6.08 6.62
CA GLU A 147 -23.58 -5.13 6.97
C GLU A 147 -22.85 -4.59 5.73
N LEU A 148 -22.59 -5.47 4.75
CA LEU A 148 -21.98 -5.11 3.47
C LEU A 148 -22.76 -4.00 2.74
N LEU A 149 -24.10 -3.99 2.81
CA LEU A 149 -24.90 -2.96 2.16
C LEU A 149 -24.63 -1.57 2.74
N GLY A 150 -24.39 -1.47 4.06
CA GLY A 150 -23.98 -0.23 4.71
C GLY A 150 -22.58 0.20 4.27
N SER A 151 -21.65 -0.75 4.15
CA SER A 151 -20.30 -0.46 3.62
C SER A 151 -20.34 0.04 2.18
N CYS A 152 -21.13 -0.63 1.32
CA CYS A 152 -21.36 -0.20 -0.06
C CYS A 152 -21.97 1.20 -0.13
N GLN A 153 -22.95 1.52 0.72
CA GLN A 153 -23.51 2.87 0.79
C GLN A 153 -22.44 3.91 1.18
N ALA A 154 -21.62 3.64 2.18
CA ALA A 154 -20.53 4.55 2.58
C ALA A 154 -19.49 4.74 1.48
N LEU A 155 -19.25 3.72 0.66
CA LEU A 155 -18.33 3.75 -0.48
C LEU A 155 -18.99 4.25 -1.78
N ASN A 156 -20.24 4.73 -1.73
CA ASN A 156 -21.04 5.16 -2.89
C ASN A 156 -21.15 4.08 -4.00
N ILE A 157 -21.24 2.81 -3.62
CA ILE A 157 -21.59 1.71 -4.51
C ILE A 157 -23.11 1.58 -4.53
N PRO A 158 -23.78 1.70 -5.71
CA PRO A 158 -25.22 1.51 -5.81
C PRO A 158 -25.66 0.16 -5.25
N ARG A 159 -26.79 0.14 -4.54
CA ARG A 159 -27.28 -1.05 -3.84
C ARG A 159 -27.53 -2.22 -4.80
N GLU A 160 -28.02 -1.92 -5.99
CA GLU A 160 -28.34 -2.86 -7.07
C GLU A 160 -27.07 -3.49 -7.69
N ARG A 161 -25.91 -2.89 -7.39
CA ARG A 161 -24.58 -3.32 -7.84
C ARG A 161 -23.68 -3.74 -6.69
N CYS A 162 -24.23 -3.97 -5.51
CA CYS A 162 -23.52 -4.49 -4.35
C CYS A 162 -24.10 -5.87 -4.00
N LEU A 163 -23.39 -6.94 -4.39
CA LEU A 163 -23.90 -8.30 -4.26
C LEU A 163 -23.00 -9.18 -3.39
N SER A 164 -23.60 -9.86 -2.42
CA SER A 164 -22.98 -10.94 -1.64
C SER A 164 -23.65 -12.26 -1.96
N LEU A 165 -22.89 -13.16 -2.58
CA LEU A 165 -23.36 -14.47 -3.02
C LEU A 165 -23.33 -15.48 -1.87
N ASP A 166 -24.23 -16.45 -1.96
CA ASP A 166 -24.31 -17.60 -1.07
C ASP A 166 -24.46 -18.86 -1.92
N LEU A 167 -23.32 -19.41 -2.33
CA LEU A 167 -23.26 -20.53 -3.25
C LEU A 167 -22.88 -21.80 -2.46
N PRO A 168 -23.60 -22.92 -2.61
CA PRO A 168 -23.34 -24.14 -1.84
C PRO A 168 -21.88 -24.63 -1.90
N ASN A 169 -21.24 -24.48 -3.06
CA ASN A 169 -19.87 -24.96 -3.30
C ASN A 169 -18.78 -23.90 -3.01
N ILE A 170 -19.15 -22.63 -2.88
CA ILE A 170 -18.24 -21.50 -2.62
C ILE A 170 -18.56 -20.92 -1.24
N GLN A 171 -18.33 -21.73 -0.21
CA GLN A 171 -18.51 -21.32 1.18
C GLN A 171 -17.20 -20.81 1.77
N ASP A 172 -17.30 -19.87 2.71
CA ASP A 172 -16.14 -19.33 3.43
C ASP A 172 -15.52 -20.42 4.29
N ASN A 173 -14.34 -20.87 3.88
CA ASN A 173 -13.49 -21.75 4.65
C ASN A 173 -12.02 -21.44 4.34
N PRO A 174 -11.20 -21.07 5.34
CA PRO A 174 -9.81 -20.67 5.12
C PRO A 174 -8.90 -21.84 4.71
N LYS A 175 -9.42 -23.06 4.61
CA LYS A 175 -8.69 -24.28 4.23
C LYS A 175 -9.15 -24.90 2.90
N ILE A 176 -10.30 -24.49 2.36
CA ILE A 176 -10.85 -25.05 1.12
C ILE A 176 -10.58 -24.11 -0.04
N TRP A 177 -9.98 -24.64 -1.11
CA TRP A 177 -9.75 -23.89 -2.34
C TRP A 177 -11.03 -23.81 -3.18
N TRP A 178 -11.32 -22.64 -3.74
CA TRP A 178 -12.44 -22.42 -4.66
C TRP A 178 -12.02 -22.65 -6.11
N SER A 179 -12.77 -23.48 -6.85
CA SER A 179 -12.45 -23.80 -8.24
C SER A 179 -12.74 -22.63 -9.18
N GLN A 180 -11.81 -22.32 -10.08
CA GLN A 180 -12.02 -21.31 -11.13
C GLN A 180 -13.20 -21.66 -12.05
N GLN A 181 -13.49 -22.95 -12.23
CA GLN A 181 -14.64 -23.42 -13.04
C GLN A 181 -15.98 -22.98 -12.46
N GLU A 182 -16.07 -22.77 -11.14
CA GLU A 182 -17.27 -22.27 -10.48
C GLU A 182 -17.30 -20.73 -10.45
N LEU A 183 -16.15 -20.09 -10.26
CA LEU A 183 -16.04 -18.64 -10.17
C LEU A 183 -16.24 -17.95 -11.53
N ILE A 184 -15.56 -18.43 -12.57
CA ILE A 184 -15.49 -17.77 -13.89
C ILE A 184 -16.88 -17.52 -14.51
N PRO A 185 -17.79 -18.51 -14.62
CA PRO A 185 -19.11 -18.29 -15.22
C PRO A 185 -19.91 -17.20 -14.51
N ILE A 186 -19.74 -17.08 -13.19
CA ILE A 186 -20.45 -16.10 -12.37
C ILE A 186 -19.87 -14.70 -12.59
N ILE A 187 -18.54 -14.54 -12.57
CA ILE A 187 -17.89 -13.25 -12.85
C ILE A 187 -18.28 -12.78 -14.26
N THR A 188 -18.18 -13.67 -15.26
CA THR A 188 -18.58 -13.42 -16.65
C THR A 188 -20.01 -12.91 -16.75
N ARG A 189 -20.95 -13.59 -16.07
CA ARG A 189 -22.35 -13.15 -16.04
C ARG A 189 -22.51 -11.71 -15.54
N TYR A 190 -21.81 -11.33 -14.46
CA TYR A 190 -21.91 -9.97 -13.91
C TYR A 190 -21.13 -8.92 -14.71
N ILE A 191 -20.04 -9.32 -15.38
CA ILE A 191 -19.37 -8.47 -16.38
C ILE A 191 -20.36 -8.07 -17.47
N ASP A 192 -21.12 -9.02 -18.00
CA ASP A 192 -22.10 -8.76 -19.06
C ASP A 192 -23.31 -7.99 -18.55
N LEU A 193 -23.90 -8.43 -17.43
CA LEU A 193 -25.10 -7.81 -16.84
C LEU A 193 -24.86 -6.34 -16.49
N TRP A 194 -23.69 -6.01 -15.95
CA TRP A 194 -23.34 -4.64 -15.56
C TRP A 194 -22.52 -3.89 -16.61
N SER A 195 -22.28 -4.51 -17.78
CA SER A 195 -21.54 -3.92 -18.90
C SER A 195 -20.17 -3.36 -18.50
N ILE A 196 -19.40 -4.14 -17.74
CA ILE A 196 -18.18 -3.71 -17.05
C ILE A 196 -17.06 -3.38 -18.05
N ASP A 197 -16.41 -2.22 -17.87
CA ASP A 197 -15.24 -1.79 -18.64
C ASP A 197 -13.92 -2.10 -17.91
N LEU A 198 -13.93 -2.01 -16.58
CA LEU A 198 -12.76 -2.13 -15.71
C LEU A 198 -13.00 -3.19 -14.64
N LEU A 199 -12.14 -4.20 -14.60
CA LEU A 199 -12.20 -5.29 -13.62
C LEU A 199 -11.03 -5.18 -12.62
N ILE A 200 -11.32 -5.24 -11.33
CA ILE A 200 -10.29 -5.20 -10.27
C ILE A 200 -10.49 -6.35 -9.30
N SER A 201 -9.40 -7.00 -8.89
CA SER A 201 -9.41 -8.01 -7.84
C SER A 201 -8.04 -8.18 -7.17
N PHE A 202 -7.88 -9.24 -6.38
CA PHE A 202 -6.62 -9.61 -5.74
C PHE A 202 -5.60 -10.13 -6.75
N ASP A 203 -4.32 -10.02 -6.40
CA ASP A 203 -3.26 -10.74 -7.10
C ASP A 203 -3.16 -12.22 -6.67
N ARG A 204 -2.18 -12.93 -7.25
CA ARG A 204 -1.90 -14.35 -6.98
C ARG A 204 -1.57 -14.68 -5.51
N GLN A 205 -1.21 -13.68 -4.72
CA GLN A 205 -0.84 -13.84 -3.31
C GLN A 205 -2.00 -13.54 -2.36
N GLY A 206 -3.07 -12.86 -2.80
CA GLY A 206 -4.29 -12.69 -2.00
C GLY A 206 -4.06 -11.91 -0.70
N VAL A 207 -3.26 -10.85 -0.78
CA VAL A 207 -2.80 -9.95 0.31
C VAL A 207 -1.95 -10.64 1.36
N SER A 208 -2.50 -11.58 2.11
CA SER A 208 -1.83 -12.30 3.20
C SER A 208 -1.74 -13.80 2.95
N GLY A 209 -1.91 -14.25 1.71
CA GLY A 209 -1.94 -15.67 1.35
C GLY A 209 -3.32 -16.33 1.49
N HIS A 210 -4.39 -15.56 1.74
CA HIS A 210 -5.72 -16.12 1.95
C HIS A 210 -6.20 -16.87 0.71
N ILE A 211 -6.51 -18.15 0.84
CA ILE A 211 -6.76 -19.04 -0.31
C ILE A 211 -7.95 -18.59 -1.16
N ASN A 212 -9.03 -18.12 -0.54
CA ASN A 212 -10.20 -17.61 -1.27
C ASN A 212 -9.86 -16.34 -2.07
N HIS A 213 -9.01 -15.46 -1.53
CA HIS A 213 -8.60 -14.24 -2.23
C HIS A 213 -7.75 -14.60 -3.45
N ARG A 214 -6.85 -15.58 -3.29
CA ARG A 214 -6.03 -16.11 -4.37
C ARG A 214 -6.87 -16.78 -5.45
N ALA A 215 -7.88 -17.57 -5.07
CA ALA A 215 -8.79 -18.23 -6.01
C ALA A 215 -9.57 -17.22 -6.85
N VAL A 216 -10.14 -16.18 -6.22
CA VAL A 216 -10.82 -15.09 -6.92
C VAL A 216 -9.87 -14.35 -7.86
N GLY A 217 -8.66 -13.99 -7.39
CA GLY A 217 -7.65 -13.33 -8.21
C GLY A 217 -7.23 -14.14 -9.43
N LEU A 218 -7.07 -15.47 -9.28
CA LEU A 218 -6.75 -16.37 -10.40
C LEU A 218 -7.90 -16.50 -11.40
N ALA A 219 -9.16 -16.59 -10.94
CA ALA A 219 -10.32 -16.62 -11.83
C ALA A 219 -10.43 -15.33 -12.67
N VAL A 220 -10.26 -14.16 -12.04
CA VAL A 220 -10.23 -12.86 -12.72
C VAL A 220 -9.09 -12.82 -13.74
N ARG A 221 -7.89 -13.27 -13.37
CA ARG A 221 -6.75 -13.29 -14.28
C ARG A 221 -7.02 -14.19 -15.50
N GLU A 222 -7.58 -15.37 -15.29
CA GLU A 222 -7.90 -16.31 -16.38
C GLU A 222 -8.93 -15.73 -17.37
N ILE A 223 -9.97 -15.05 -16.89
CA ILE A 223 -10.94 -14.35 -17.74
C ILE A 223 -10.24 -13.36 -18.68
N ILE A 224 -9.25 -12.63 -18.17
CA ILE A 224 -8.55 -11.59 -18.92
C ILE A 224 -7.47 -12.19 -19.86
N THR A 225 -6.74 -13.21 -19.41
CA THR A 225 -5.66 -13.82 -20.19
C THR A 225 -6.13 -14.84 -21.21
N SER A 226 -7.32 -15.42 -21.04
CA SER A 226 -7.91 -16.33 -22.04
C SER A 226 -8.34 -15.59 -23.31
N GLY A 227 -8.61 -14.29 -23.22
CA GLY A 227 -9.11 -13.48 -24.32
C GLY A 227 -10.61 -13.68 -24.61
N ASN A 228 -11.31 -14.48 -23.81
CA ASN A 228 -12.72 -14.80 -24.02
C ASN A 228 -13.65 -13.61 -23.74
N HIS A 229 -13.23 -12.63 -22.94
CA HIS A 229 -14.00 -11.41 -22.69
C HIS A 229 -13.39 -10.18 -23.37
N THR A 230 -13.90 -9.86 -24.55
CA THR A 230 -13.51 -8.66 -25.32
C THR A 230 -14.07 -7.36 -24.74
N LYS A 231 -15.12 -7.43 -23.91
CA LYS A 231 -15.84 -6.27 -23.36
C LYS A 231 -15.08 -5.55 -22.23
N VAL A 232 -14.43 -6.30 -21.34
CA VAL A 232 -13.59 -5.70 -20.29
C VAL A 232 -12.42 -5.05 -21.00
N LYS A 233 -12.23 -3.73 -20.89
CA LYS A 233 -11.18 -2.98 -21.57
C LYS A 233 -9.86 -3.02 -20.83
N ILE A 234 -9.91 -2.95 -19.50
CA ILE A 234 -8.73 -2.93 -18.63
C ILE A 234 -9.00 -3.81 -17.42
N ALA A 235 -7.98 -4.49 -16.92
CA ALA A 235 -8.06 -5.17 -15.64
C ALA A 235 -6.80 -4.94 -14.80
N TYR A 236 -6.99 -4.87 -13.48
CA TYR A 236 -5.92 -4.68 -12.52
C TYR A 236 -6.02 -5.66 -11.36
N GLU A 237 -4.87 -6.03 -10.80
CA GLU A 237 -4.77 -6.81 -9.58
C GLU A 237 -4.10 -5.99 -8.47
N LEU A 238 -4.63 -6.06 -7.24
CA LEU A 238 -4.05 -5.43 -6.06
C LEU A 238 -2.78 -6.16 -5.65
N GLN A 239 -1.69 -5.43 -5.55
CA GLN A 239 -0.40 -5.99 -5.17
C GLN A 239 -0.35 -6.38 -3.70
N SER A 240 -0.03 -7.64 -3.45
CA SER A 240 0.35 -8.15 -2.13
C SER A 240 1.75 -7.69 -1.75
N VAL A 241 1.93 -7.32 -0.48
CA VAL A 241 3.23 -6.92 0.08
C VAL A 241 3.60 -7.78 1.28
N SER A 242 4.88 -7.73 1.69
CA SER A 242 5.34 -8.41 2.90
C SER A 242 4.61 -7.90 4.15
N LEU A 243 4.55 -8.73 5.19
CA LEU A 243 3.87 -8.40 6.45
C LEU A 243 4.34 -7.07 7.07
N LEU A 244 5.65 -6.78 6.97
CA LEU A 244 6.25 -5.54 7.45
C LEU A 244 5.71 -4.32 6.68
N ARG A 245 5.65 -4.40 5.34
CA ARG A 245 5.08 -3.35 4.50
C ARG A 245 3.56 -3.26 4.67
N LYS A 246 2.89 -4.38 4.95
CA LYS A 246 1.45 -4.40 5.21
C LYS A 246 1.12 -3.55 6.43
N TYR A 247 1.87 -3.68 7.52
CA TYR A 247 1.59 -3.00 8.80
C TYR A 247 2.47 -1.78 9.08
N SER A 248 3.06 -1.15 8.06
CA SER A 248 3.88 0.06 8.21
C SER A 248 3.10 1.37 7.99
N SER A 249 1.78 1.31 7.80
CA SER A 249 0.91 2.48 7.62
C SER A 249 1.46 3.41 6.53
N ILE A 250 1.42 4.73 6.75
CA ILE A 250 1.98 5.74 5.83
C ILE A 250 3.51 5.66 5.70
N ILE A 251 4.23 5.00 6.61
CA ILE A 251 5.71 4.89 6.52
C ILE A 251 6.13 4.09 5.29
N ASP A 252 5.26 3.21 4.77
CA ASP A 252 5.52 2.49 3.52
C ASP A 252 5.74 3.41 2.32
N VAL A 253 5.36 4.69 2.44
CA VAL A 253 5.58 5.72 1.41
C VAL A 253 7.04 5.82 0.98
N TYR A 254 8.02 5.50 1.83
CA TYR A 254 9.43 5.44 1.43
C TYR A 254 9.67 4.43 0.31
N PHE A 255 9.20 3.20 0.51
CA PHE A 255 9.36 2.12 -0.47
C PHE A 255 8.59 2.44 -1.75
N VAL A 256 7.36 2.96 -1.60
CA VAL A 256 6.52 3.36 -2.73
C VAL A 256 7.18 4.48 -3.53
N PHE A 257 7.63 5.54 -2.87
CA PHE A 257 8.28 6.69 -3.50
C PHE A 257 9.52 6.27 -4.29
N ILE A 258 10.39 5.43 -3.70
CA ILE A 258 11.55 4.87 -4.39
C ILE A 258 11.12 4.07 -5.63
N SER A 259 10.09 3.23 -5.52
CA SER A 259 9.62 2.42 -6.65
C SER A 259 9.01 3.24 -7.79
N PHE A 260 8.47 4.43 -7.50
CA PHE A 260 7.91 5.37 -8.49
C PHE A 260 8.89 6.48 -8.90
N LEU A 261 10.07 6.56 -8.27
CA LEU A 261 11.06 7.61 -8.51
C LEU A 261 11.44 7.77 -9.99
N PRO A 262 11.65 6.71 -10.80
CA PRO A 262 11.95 6.88 -12.23
C PRO A 262 10.85 7.61 -12.99
N ARG A 263 9.57 7.41 -12.63
CA ARG A 263 8.42 8.09 -13.25
C ARG A 263 8.29 9.54 -12.80
N ILE A 264 8.60 9.81 -11.53
CA ILE A 264 8.61 11.17 -10.98
C ILE A 264 9.71 11.99 -11.64
N LEU A 265 10.93 11.44 -11.73
CA LEU A 265 12.06 12.07 -12.41
C LEU A 265 11.77 12.28 -13.91
N ARG A 266 11.12 11.30 -14.58
CA ARG A 266 10.54 11.49 -15.93
C ARG A 266 9.75 12.80 -15.97
N ALA A 267 8.69 12.92 -15.18
CA ALA A 267 7.80 14.07 -15.29
C ALA A 267 8.46 15.42 -14.97
N LEU A 268 9.45 15.45 -14.07
CA LEU A 268 10.15 16.69 -13.72
C LEU A 268 11.20 17.12 -14.75
N PHE A 269 11.85 16.17 -15.43
CA PHE A 269 12.98 16.44 -16.33
C PHE A 269 12.67 16.14 -17.81
N SER A 270 11.39 15.99 -18.18
CA SER A 270 10.98 15.64 -19.55
C SER A 270 11.45 16.63 -20.62
N SER A 271 11.76 17.86 -20.24
CA SER A 271 12.27 18.90 -21.13
C SER A 271 13.81 18.88 -21.30
N ILE A 272 14.53 18.08 -20.49
CA ILE A 272 16.00 18.14 -20.39
C ILE A 272 16.66 16.79 -20.76
N ILE A 273 16.01 15.64 -20.48
CA ILE A 273 16.61 14.32 -20.69
C ILE A 273 15.71 13.43 -21.58
N PRO A 274 16.21 12.88 -22.70
CA PRO A 274 15.48 11.92 -23.52
C PRO A 274 15.08 10.66 -22.72
N PHE A 275 13.78 10.42 -22.66
CA PHE A 275 13.07 9.51 -21.75
C PHE A 275 13.33 8.01 -21.89
N ASN A 276 13.81 7.54 -23.04
CA ASN A 276 13.82 6.11 -23.37
C ASN A 276 14.86 5.30 -22.58
N LEU A 277 15.71 5.97 -21.79
CA LEU A 277 16.77 5.36 -20.98
C LEU A 277 16.38 5.08 -19.52
N ILE A 278 15.32 5.72 -18.97
CA ILE A 278 15.07 5.75 -17.51
C ILE A 278 13.87 4.88 -17.09
N SER A 279 12.81 4.79 -17.90
CA SER A 279 11.65 3.93 -17.60
C SER A 279 10.72 3.78 -18.81
N SER A 280 10.19 2.58 -19.03
CA SER A 280 9.21 2.33 -20.11
C SER A 280 7.96 3.20 -19.95
N PRO A 281 7.48 3.88 -21.02
CA PRO A 281 6.26 4.69 -21.00
C PRO A 281 5.00 3.90 -20.63
N ASN A 282 5.03 2.58 -20.77
CA ASN A 282 3.89 1.69 -20.55
C ASN A 282 4.06 0.88 -19.26
N SER A 283 4.40 1.54 -18.15
CA SER A 283 4.49 0.81 -16.90
C SER A 283 3.08 0.49 -16.39
N SER A 284 2.77 -0.81 -16.40
CA SER A 284 1.53 -1.48 -15.98
C SER A 284 1.05 -1.14 -14.56
N ARG A 285 1.82 -0.40 -13.77
CA ARG A 285 1.55 -0.16 -12.35
C ARG A 285 0.82 1.15 -12.11
N VAL A 286 -0.13 1.14 -11.18
CA VAL A 286 -0.92 2.30 -10.76
C VAL A 286 -0.69 2.51 -9.27
N LEU A 287 -0.54 3.76 -8.84
CA LEU A 287 -0.49 4.12 -7.43
C LEU A 287 -1.70 4.96 -7.05
N LEU A 288 -2.48 4.47 -6.09
CA LEU A 288 -3.68 5.11 -5.58
C LEU A 288 -3.49 5.41 -4.10
N LEU A 289 -3.85 6.62 -3.69
CA LEU A 289 -3.60 7.17 -2.36
C LEU A 289 -4.90 7.69 -1.78
N SER A 290 -5.13 7.45 -0.49
CA SER A 290 -6.28 8.00 0.23
C SER A 290 -6.01 9.41 0.72
N THR A 291 -6.91 10.33 0.43
CA THR A 291 -6.95 11.59 1.19
C THR A 291 -7.39 11.32 2.64
N PRO A 292 -7.23 12.27 3.58
CA PRO A 292 -7.82 12.15 4.91
C PRO A 292 -9.33 11.90 4.88
N HIS A 293 -10.04 12.53 3.94
CA HIS A 293 -11.46 12.23 3.72
C HIS A 293 -11.67 10.78 3.31
N ASP A 294 -10.91 10.28 2.34
CA ASP A 294 -11.07 8.90 1.88
C ASP A 294 -10.81 7.90 2.99
N TYR A 295 -9.78 8.12 3.81
CA TYR A 295 -9.52 7.29 4.99
C TYR A 295 -10.71 7.27 5.96
N MET A 296 -11.32 8.42 6.24
CA MET A 296 -12.52 8.48 7.08
C MET A 296 -13.71 7.76 6.43
N THR A 297 -13.88 7.88 5.12
CA THR A 297 -14.89 7.11 4.39
C THR A 297 -14.67 5.60 4.52
N SER A 298 -13.43 5.13 4.38
CA SER A 298 -13.05 3.72 4.58
C SER A 298 -13.40 3.25 5.99
N ARG A 299 -13.14 4.09 6.99
CA ARG A 299 -13.46 3.82 8.40
C ARG A 299 -14.96 3.72 8.62
N THR A 300 -15.76 4.61 8.03
CA THR A 300 -17.23 4.57 8.06
C THR A 300 -17.77 3.34 7.34
N ALA A 301 -17.18 2.97 6.21
CA ALA A 301 -17.53 1.75 5.50
C ALA A 301 -17.30 0.51 6.37
N PHE A 302 -16.10 0.41 6.97
CA PHE A 302 -15.80 -0.67 7.90
C PHE A 302 -16.68 -0.65 9.16
N ALA A 303 -17.06 0.53 9.68
CA ALA A 303 -18.02 0.70 10.79
C ALA A 303 -19.38 0.01 10.55
N SER A 304 -19.74 -0.26 9.29
CA SER A 304 -20.94 -1.03 8.96
C SER A 304 -20.79 -2.54 9.24
N HIS A 305 -19.56 -3.07 9.29
CA HIS A 305 -19.23 -4.48 9.57
C HIS A 305 -19.09 -4.75 11.07
N LEU A 306 -20.13 -4.45 11.85
CA LEU A 306 -20.12 -4.59 13.31
C LEU A 306 -19.74 -6.01 13.77
N SER A 307 -20.23 -7.04 13.08
CA SER A 307 -19.92 -8.44 13.39
C SER A 307 -18.46 -8.83 13.15
N GLN A 308 -17.66 -7.94 12.55
CA GLN A 308 -16.27 -8.15 12.20
C GLN A 308 -15.32 -7.22 12.97
N TYR A 309 -15.84 -6.38 13.88
CA TYR A 309 -15.03 -5.53 14.76
C TYR A 309 -14.34 -6.35 15.85
N SER A 310 -13.15 -6.86 15.55
CA SER A 310 -12.23 -7.47 16.52
C SER A 310 -11.07 -6.54 16.86
N TRP A 311 -10.32 -6.85 17.93
CA TRP A 311 -9.20 -6.02 18.38
C TRP A 311 -8.10 -5.89 17.31
N ASP A 312 -7.83 -6.95 16.54
CA ASP A 312 -6.85 -6.94 15.45
C ASP A 312 -7.29 -6.04 14.30
N ARG A 313 -8.61 -5.90 14.07
CA ARG A 313 -9.15 -4.97 13.06
C ARG A 313 -8.92 -3.52 13.44
N HIS A 314 -8.95 -3.16 14.73
CA HIS A 314 -8.59 -1.81 15.17
C HIS A 314 -7.14 -1.47 14.81
N ILE A 315 -6.23 -2.43 15.03
CA ILE A 315 -4.83 -2.29 14.64
C ILE A 315 -4.71 -2.21 13.13
N TYR A 316 -5.39 -3.08 12.39
CA TYR A 316 -5.37 -3.07 10.93
C TYR A 316 -5.79 -1.72 10.35
N LEU A 317 -6.88 -1.14 10.84
CA LEU A 317 -7.39 0.13 10.32
C LEU A 317 -6.40 1.30 10.49
N ILE A 318 -5.46 1.22 11.44
CA ILE A 318 -4.45 2.25 11.70
C ILE A 318 -3.12 1.91 11.04
N ALA A 319 -2.68 0.67 11.20
CA ALA A 319 -1.35 0.22 10.82
C ALA A 319 -1.30 -0.30 9.39
N SER A 320 -2.41 -0.71 8.78
CA SER A 320 -2.38 -1.30 7.45
C SER A 320 -2.14 -0.23 6.39
N ARG A 321 -1.10 -0.40 5.56
CA ARG A 321 -0.86 0.47 4.41
C ARG A 321 -2.03 0.45 3.43
N TYR A 322 -2.83 -0.63 3.39
CA TYR A 322 -3.96 -0.74 2.46
C TYR A 322 -5.10 0.22 2.78
N MET A 323 -5.12 0.82 3.98
CA MET A 323 -6.02 1.93 4.31
C MET A 323 -5.59 3.27 3.69
N PHE A 324 -4.36 3.36 3.20
CA PHE A 324 -3.74 4.62 2.74
C PHE A 324 -3.20 4.54 1.30
N ILE A 325 -2.73 3.37 0.86
CA ILE A 325 -1.99 3.18 -0.38
C ILE A 325 -2.39 1.85 -1.02
N ASN A 326 -2.86 1.90 -2.27
CA ASN A 326 -2.98 0.74 -3.13
C ASN A 326 -2.01 0.85 -4.32
N GLU A 327 -1.25 -0.21 -4.55
CA GLU A 327 -0.48 -0.42 -5.77
C GLU A 327 -1.22 -1.47 -6.61
N LEU A 328 -1.64 -1.10 -7.81
CA LEU A 328 -2.32 -2.02 -8.74
C LEU A 328 -1.40 -2.36 -9.90
N ASN A 329 -1.45 -3.60 -10.37
CA ASN A 329 -0.69 -4.07 -11.53
C ASN A 329 -1.65 -4.45 -12.65
N TYR A 330 -1.40 -3.96 -13.86
CA TYR A 330 -2.20 -4.28 -15.04
C TYR A 330 -2.10 -5.76 -15.35
N ILE A 331 -3.24 -6.38 -15.62
CA ILE A 331 -3.31 -7.75 -16.10
C ILE A 331 -3.22 -7.72 -17.61
N GLU A 332 -2.12 -8.21 -18.15
CA GLU A 332 -1.90 -8.29 -19.58
C GLU A 332 -2.97 -9.17 -20.24
N LYS A 333 -3.66 -8.59 -21.22
CA LYS A 333 -4.63 -9.30 -22.05
C LYS A 333 -3.92 -10.06 -23.16
N LYS A 334 -4.33 -11.29 -23.38
CA LYS A 334 -3.98 -11.99 -24.61
C LYS A 334 -4.79 -11.37 -25.75
N ILE A 335 -4.11 -10.70 -26.67
CA ILE A 335 -4.73 -10.29 -27.93
C ILE A 335 -4.84 -11.55 -28.78
N VAL A 336 -6.07 -12.07 -28.93
CA VAL A 336 -6.33 -13.17 -29.86
C VAL A 336 -6.25 -12.58 -31.27
N GLY A 337 -5.07 -12.67 -31.91
CA GLY A 337 -4.85 -12.14 -33.26
C GLY A 337 -3.46 -11.58 -33.58
N GLN A 338 -2.38 -12.17 -33.06
CA GLN A 338 -1.04 -12.10 -33.67
C GLN A 338 -0.46 -13.50 -33.79
#